data_AF-A0A897NB38-F1
#
_entry.id   AF-A0A897NB38-F1
#
_cell.length_a   1.000
_cell.length_b   1.000
_cell.length_c   1.000
_cell.angle_alpha   90.00
_cell.angle_beta   90.00
_cell.angle_gamma   90.00
#
_symmetry.space_group_name_H-M   'P 1'
#
loop_
_entity.id
_entity.type
_entity.pdbx_description
1 polymer ?
#
loop_
_entity_poly.entity_id
_entity_poly.type
_entity_poly.pdbx_seq_one_letter_code
_entity_poly.pdbx_strand_id
1 'polypeptide(L)'
;MDDQLSALETAFEDGGYAVLEVTRNRDQVRTVLEEDRADAEQVRAIAADAFADDDLLGVNVTTESIEGQDGMNTVVTCRVR
;
A
#
# COMPACT_ATOMS: atom_id res chain seq x y z
N MET A 1 -3.55 -9.17 13.00
CA MET A 1 -3.60 -7.76 12.58
C MET A 1 -2.27 -7.34 12.01
N ASP A 2 -1.16 -7.54 12.74
CA ASP A 2 0.20 -7.42 12.20
C ASP A 2 0.43 -8.31 10.96
N ASP A 3 -0.06 -9.55 11.02
CA ASP A 3 0.07 -10.53 9.94
C ASP A 3 -0.43 -10.03 8.57
N GLN A 4 -1.52 -9.25 8.55
CA GLN A 4 -2.09 -8.66 7.33
C GLN A 4 -1.26 -7.48 6.81
N LEU A 5 -0.62 -6.72 7.70
CA LEU A 5 0.28 -5.63 7.32
C LEU A 5 1.58 -6.18 6.75
N SER A 6 2.15 -7.22 7.39
CA SER A 6 3.33 -7.93 6.89
C SER A 6 3.06 -8.65 5.57
N ALA A 7 1.87 -9.24 5.39
CA ALA A 7 1.48 -9.84 4.12
C ALA A 7 1.40 -8.80 3.00
N LEU A 8 0.81 -7.63 3.28
CA LEU A 8 0.73 -6.53 2.31
C LEU A 8 2.11 -5.97 1.97
N GLU A 9 2.98 -5.80 2.97
CA GLU A 9 4.38 -5.40 2.78
C GLU A 9 5.11 -6.38 1.87
N THR A 10 5.04 -7.68 2.20
CA THR A 10 5.67 -8.76 1.42
C THR A 10 5.14 -8.79 -0.02
N ALA A 11 3.84 -8.59 -0.23
CA ALA A 11 3.24 -8.58 -1.56
C ALA A 11 3.76 -7.42 -2.43
N PHE A 12 3.95 -6.24 -1.84
CA PHE A 12 4.57 -5.11 -2.55
C PHE A 12 6.04 -5.35 -2.86
N GLU A 13 6.80 -5.90 -1.91
CA GLU A 13 8.21 -6.23 -2.12
C GLU A 13 8.40 -7.31 -3.19
N ASP A 14 7.56 -8.35 -3.21
CA ASP A 14 7.56 -9.39 -4.26
C ASP A 14 7.16 -8.81 -5.63
N GLY A 15 6.27 -7.82 -5.61
CA GLY A 15 5.90 -7.01 -6.78
C GLY A 15 6.98 -6.04 -7.26
N GLY A 16 8.11 -5.95 -6.56
CA GLY A 16 9.26 -5.12 -6.92
C GLY A 16 9.23 -3.70 -6.34
N TYR A 17 8.31 -3.41 -5.40
CA TYR A 17 8.22 -2.10 -4.76
C TYR A 17 8.88 -2.10 -3.39
N ALA A 18 9.74 -1.13 -3.13
CA ALA A 18 10.28 -0.90 -1.79
C ALA A 18 9.24 -0.22 -0.91
N VAL A 19 8.92 -0.85 0.23
CA VAL A 19 7.96 -0.35 1.21
C VAL A 19 8.70 0.44 2.28
N LEU A 20 8.28 1.69 2.50
CA LEU A 20 8.85 2.58 3.51
C LEU A 20 8.09 2.51 4.83
N GLU A 21 6.76 2.41 4.75
CA GLU A 21 5.89 2.41 5.91
C GLU A 21 4.58 1.70 5.59
N VAL A 22 4.10 0.84 6.50
CA VAL A 22 2.75 0.31 6.49
C VAL A 22 2.08 0.65 7.81
N THR A 23 0.94 1.32 7.75
CA THR A 23 0.15 1.71 8.92
C THR A 23 -1.30 1.31 8.75
N ARG A 24 -1.96 0.93 9.85
CA ARG A 24 -3.42 0.69 9.88
C ARG A 24 -4.09 1.71 10.79
N ASN A 25 -5.10 2.39 10.28
CA ASN A 25 -6.01 3.22 11.05
C ASN A 25 -7.44 2.70 10.89
N ARG A 26 -7.97 2.03 11.93
CA ARG A 26 -9.30 1.41 11.94
C ARG A 26 -9.53 0.54 10.69
N ASP A 27 -10.31 1.05 9.75
CA ASP A 27 -10.79 0.40 8.52
C ASP A 27 -9.95 0.81 7.29
N GLN A 28 -8.77 1.39 7.51
CA GLN A 28 -7.88 1.86 6.47
C GLN A 28 -6.46 1.36 6.71
N VAL A 29 -5.86 0.76 5.69
CA VAL A 29 -4.44 0.41 5.65
C VAL A 29 -3.77 1.36 4.67
N ARG A 30 -2.72 2.05 5.11
CA ARG A 30 -1.93 2.99 4.33
C ARG A 30 -0.52 2.45 4.19
N THR A 31 -0.07 2.30 2.95
CA THR A 31 1.28 1.88 2.59
C THR A 31 1.98 2.99 1.84
N VAL A 32 3.21 3.31 2.22
CA VAL A 32 4.08 4.28 1.55
C VAL A 32 5.16 3.50 0.81
N LEU A 33 5.26 3.71 -0.50
CA LEU A 33 6.28 3.15 -1.37
C LEU A 33 7.37 4.18 -1.63
N GLU A 34 8.62 3.72 -1.76
CA GLU A 34 9.76 4.60 -2.07
C GLU A 34 9.58 5.33 -3.42
N GLU A 35 8.94 4.67 -4.38
CA GLU A 35 8.85 5.13 -5.77
C GLU A 35 7.86 6.28 -5.95
N ASP A 36 8.27 7.35 -6.67
CA ASP A 36 7.42 8.53 -6.89
C ASP A 36 6.34 8.32 -7.97
N ARG A 37 6.50 7.28 -8.80
CA ARG A 37 5.60 6.93 -9.91
C ARG A 37 5.39 5.43 -10.03
N ALA A 38 4.98 4.79 -8.94
CA ALA A 38 4.62 3.38 -9.02
C ALA A 38 3.42 3.18 -9.96
N ASP A 39 3.41 2.06 -10.67
CA ASP A 39 2.40 1.75 -11.67
C ASP A 39 1.05 1.48 -10.99
N ALA A 40 0.13 2.45 -11.07
CA ALA A 40 -1.09 2.44 -10.25
C ALA A 40 -1.99 1.22 -10.51
N GLU A 41 -1.97 0.66 -11.72
CA GLU A 41 -2.71 -0.57 -12.03
C GLU A 41 -2.08 -1.79 -11.35
N GLN A 42 -0.75 -1.95 -11.45
CA GLN A 42 -0.01 -3.03 -10.81
C GLN A 42 -0.12 -2.96 -9.29
N VAL A 43 0.07 -1.78 -8.72
CA VAL A 43 -0.06 -1.52 -7.27
C VAL A 43 -1.44 -1.91 -6.77
N ARG A 44 -2.51 -1.56 -7.51
CA ARG A 44 -3.88 -1.94 -7.15
C ARG A 44 -4.09 -3.44 -7.23
N ALA A 45 -3.52 -4.11 -8.23
CA ALA A 45 -3.62 -5.56 -8.38
C ALA A 45 -2.94 -6.30 -7.23
N ILE A 46 -1.72 -5.88 -6.87
CA ILE A 46 -0.97 -6.44 -5.73
C ILE A 46 -1.74 -6.24 -4.43
N ALA A 47 -2.23 -5.01 -4.19
CA ALA A 47 -3.03 -4.73 -3.01
C ALA A 47 -4.27 -5.63 -2.96
N ALA A 48 -5.00 -5.76 -4.06
CA ALA A 48 -6.17 -6.61 -4.14
C ALA A 48 -5.87 -8.09 -3.87
N ASP A 49 -4.75 -8.61 -4.37
CA ASP A 49 -4.32 -10.00 -4.13
C ASP A 49 -3.93 -10.26 -2.67
N ALA A 50 -3.34 -9.25 -2.01
CA ALA A 50 -2.95 -9.33 -0.60
C ALA A 50 -4.14 -9.38 0.38
N PHE A 51 -5.32 -8.92 -0.03
CA PHE A 51 -6.54 -9.00 0.78
C PHE A 51 -7.45 -10.12 0.28
N ALA A 52 -8.20 -10.76 1.18
CA ALA A 52 -9.30 -11.61 0.74
C ALA A 52 -10.36 -10.76 0.02
N ASP A 53 -10.96 -11.30 -1.05
CA ASP A 53 -11.91 -10.60 -1.95
C ASP A 53 -13.05 -9.86 -1.21
N ASP A 54 -13.50 -10.38 -0.05
CA ASP A 54 -14.59 -9.81 0.77
C ASP A 54 -14.12 -8.78 1.83
N ASP A 55 -12.82 -8.66 2.06
CA ASP A 55 -12.22 -7.79 3.09
C ASP A 55 -11.91 -6.39 2.53
N LEU A 56 -11.66 -6.28 1.23
CA LEU A 56 -11.24 -5.04 0.57
C LEU A 56 -12.42 -4.28 -0.05
N LEU A 57 -12.67 -3.06 0.47
CA LEU A 57 -13.72 -2.16 0.00
C LEU A 57 -13.24 -1.20 -1.11
N GLY A 58 -11.93 -1.05 -1.28
CA GLY A 58 -11.34 -0.27 -2.37
C GLY A 58 -9.90 0.15 -2.13
N VAL A 59 -9.20 0.48 -3.22
CA VAL A 59 -7.79 0.92 -3.20
C VAL A 59 -7.67 2.29 -3.85
N ASN A 60 -7.01 3.22 -3.16
CA ASN A 60 -6.63 4.51 -3.69
C ASN A 60 -5.11 4.59 -3.80
N VAL A 61 -4.60 5.21 -4.88
CA VAL A 61 -3.16 5.36 -5.13
C VAL A 61 -2.92 6.84 -5.41
N THR A 62 -2.09 7.49 -4.59
CA THR A 62 -1.73 8.90 -4.70
C THR A 62 -0.22 9.05 -4.76
N THR A 63 0.25 10.12 -5.39
CA THR A 63 1.63 10.58 -5.23
C THR A 63 1.60 11.78 -4.30
N GLU A 64 2.32 11.72 -3.19
CA GLU A 64 2.37 12.79 -2.19
C GLU A 64 3.78 12.92 -1.59
N SER A 65 4.12 14.13 -1.12
CA SER A 65 5.36 14.35 -0.37
C SER A 65 5.13 13.95 1.09
N ILE A 66 5.99 13.07 1.62
CA ILE A 66 5.92 12.60 3.00
C ILE A 66 6.98 13.29 3.84
N GLU A 67 6.57 13.83 5.00
CA GLU A 67 7.52 14.40 5.96
C GLU A 67 8.52 13.34 6.41
N GLY A 68 9.81 13.61 6.21
CA GLY A 68 10.90 12.68 6.54
C GLY A 68 11.34 11.77 5.40
N GLN A 69 10.68 11.81 4.24
CA GLN A 69 11.12 11.15 3.01
C GLN A 69 11.66 12.18 2.02
N ASP A 70 12.66 11.78 1.22
CA ASP A 70 13.20 12.64 0.17
C ASP A 70 12.33 12.55 -1.09
N GLY A 71 11.70 13.66 -1.45
CA GLY A 71 10.93 13.76 -2.69
C GLY A 71 9.44 13.40 -2.57
N MET A 72 8.94 12.72 -3.60
CA MET A 72 7.56 12.30 -3.75
C MET A 72 7.49 10.79 -3.58
N ASN A 73 6.44 10.29 -2.94
CA ASN A 73 6.24 8.87 -2.69
C ASN A 73 4.86 8.45 -3.20
N THR A 74 4.75 7.19 -3.61
CA THR A 74 3.45 6.61 -3.88
C THR A 74 2.82 6.14 -2.59
N VAL A 75 1.62 6.61 -2.31
CA VAL A 75 0.83 6.22 -1.14
C VAL A 75 -0.37 5.42 -1.60
N VAL A 76 -0.46 4.21 -1.07
CA VAL A 76 -1.52 3.26 -1.33
C VAL A 76 -2.42 3.22 -0.12
N THR A 77 -3.70 3.47 -0.32
CA THR A 77 -4.70 3.46 0.74
C THR A 77 -5.75 2.42 0.44
N CYS A 78 -5.73 1.34 1.21
CA CYS A 78 -6.67 0.23 1.13
C CYS A 78 -7.74 0.41 2.20
N ARG A 79 -9.00 0.48 1.79
CA ARG A 79 -10.13 0.49 2.72
C ARG A 79 -10.56 -0.95 2.97
N VAL A 80 -10.55 -1.38 4.22
CA VAL A 80 -10.89 -2.74 4.65
C VAL A 80 -12.14 -2.77 5.51
N ARG A 81 -12.73 -3.96 5.69
CA ARG A 81 -13.95 -4.17 6.48
C ARG A 81 -13.69 -4.36 7.97
#